data_AF-A0A0N4UHI3-F1
#
_entry.id   AF-A0A0N4UHI3-F1
#
_cell.length_a   1.000
_cell.length_b   1.000
_cell.length_c   1.000
_cell.angle_alpha   90.00
_cell.angle_beta   90.00
_cell.angle_gamma   90.00
#
_symmetry.space_group_name_H-M   'P 1'
#
loop_
_entity.id
_entity.type
_entity.pdbx_description
1 polymer ?
#
loop_
_entity_poly.entity_id
_entity_poly.type
_entity_poly.pdbx_seq_one_letter_code
_entity_poly.pdbx_strand_id
1 'polypeptide(L)'
;MGQLYGCDIYRITNVNFVPLKRPSEFIDPRIIELQQLASSGIFYFASSSNMNQLFDLTLSSQKRACGEFGDTSYFWNRNLHLPLQRYGIEPSEWFLRVICGSIQIRTVYIGCKIAKVAVISRLSCNRVGTRFNVRGINDDGHVANFIETEQV
;
A
#
# COMPACT_ATOMS: atom_id res chain seq x y z
N MET A 1 -10.05 -0.70 10.46
CA MET A 1 -8.97 -1.37 11.25
C MET A 1 -8.52 -0.55 12.44
N GLY A 2 -8.63 0.78 12.35
CA GLY A 2 -8.31 1.73 13.40
C GLY A 2 -7.99 3.08 12.75
N GLN A 3 -7.74 4.09 13.58
CA GLN A 3 -7.34 5.41 13.13
C GLN A 3 -5.90 5.67 13.55
N LEU A 4 -5.09 6.18 12.63
CA LEU A 4 -3.69 6.56 12.85
C LEU A 4 -3.49 8.00 12.34
N TYR A 5 -2.91 8.89 13.15
CA TYR A 5 -2.71 10.31 12.81
C TYR A 5 -3.98 11.03 12.28
N GLY A 6 -5.15 10.70 12.82
CA GLY A 6 -6.43 11.26 12.36
C GLY A 6 -6.98 10.63 11.08
N CYS A 7 -6.25 9.71 10.44
CA CYS A 7 -6.65 9.06 9.21
C CYS A 7 -7.14 7.64 9.47
N ASP A 8 -8.17 7.23 8.75
CA ASP A 8 -8.75 5.90 8.89
C ASP A 8 -8.03 4.91 7.97
N ILE A 9 -7.71 3.74 8.53
CA ILE A 9 -7.04 2.67 7.80
C ILE A 9 -8.05 1.58 7.44
N TYR A 10 -8.09 1.32 6.14
CA TYR A 10 -8.99 0.37 5.51
C TYR A 10 -8.21 -0.81 4.96
N ARG A 11 -8.78 -1.99 5.14
CA ARG A 11 -8.32 -3.24 4.51
C ARG A 11 -9.12 -3.43 3.23
N ILE A 12 -8.43 -3.70 2.13
CA ILE A 12 -9.08 -4.02 0.86
C ILE A 12 -9.68 -5.41 0.99
N THR A 13 -11.01 -5.51 0.86
CA THR A 13 -11.72 -6.80 0.88
C THR A 13 -11.97 -7.32 -0.52
N ASN A 14 -12.36 -6.43 -1.44
CA ASN A 14 -12.67 -6.75 -2.82
C ASN A 14 -12.17 -5.63 -3.75
N VAL A 15 -11.82 -5.99 -4.98
CA VAL A 15 -11.43 -5.05 -6.04
C VAL A 15 -12.20 -5.38 -7.31
N ASN A 16 -12.55 -4.36 -8.08
CA ASN A 16 -13.07 -4.50 -9.43
C ASN A 16 -12.17 -3.73 -10.40
N PHE A 17 -11.78 -4.36 -11.50
CA PHE A 17 -10.95 -3.72 -12.53
C PHE A 17 -11.84 -3.15 -13.62
N VAL A 18 -11.65 -1.87 -13.94
CA VAL A 18 -12.36 -1.18 -15.02
C VAL A 18 -11.42 -1.01 -16.22
N PRO A 19 -11.75 -1.55 -17.41
CA PRO A 19 -10.92 -1.37 -18.59
C PRO A 19 -10.96 0.10 -19.06
N LEU A 20 -9.78 0.67 -19.32
CA LEU A 20 -9.66 2.02 -19.89
C LEU A 20 -9.87 2.07 -21.41
N LYS A 21 -9.69 0.94 -22.09
CA LYS A 21 -9.98 0.77 -23.52
C LYS A 21 -11.38 0.18 -23.69
N ARG A 22 -11.96 0.27 -24.90
CA ARG A 22 -13.23 -0.41 -25.20
C ARG A 22 -13.15 -1.86 -24.72
N PRO A 23 -14.17 -2.35 -23.99
CA PRO A 23 -14.17 -3.73 -23.52
C PRO A 23 -14.04 -4.64 -24.74
N SER A 24 -12.94 -5.39 -24.82
CA SER A 24 -12.85 -6.55 -25.68
C SER A 24 -13.72 -7.65 -25.07
N GLU A 25 -14.38 -8.44 -25.91
CA GLU A 25 -15.12 -9.63 -25.45
C GLU A 25 -14.21 -10.62 -24.72
N PHE A 26 -12.91 -10.61 -25.06
CA PHE A 26 -11.90 -11.40 -24.38
C PHE A 26 -11.36 -10.66 -23.15
N ILE A 27 -11.75 -11.13 -21.96
CA ILE A 27 -11.14 -10.76 -20.69
C ILE A 27 -9.88 -11.60 -20.51
N ASP A 28 -8.75 -10.93 -20.34
CA ASP A 28 -7.49 -11.61 -20.06
C ASP A 28 -7.58 -12.40 -18.73
N PRO A 29 -7.32 -13.72 -18.72
CA PRO A 29 -7.41 -14.53 -17.51
C PRO A 29 -6.51 -14.02 -16.38
N ARG A 30 -5.40 -13.34 -16.71
CA ARG A 30 -4.49 -12.73 -15.72
C ARG A 30 -5.18 -11.66 -14.87
N ILE A 31 -6.22 -11.00 -15.38
CA ILE A 31 -6.99 -10.00 -14.63
C ILE A 31 -7.76 -10.67 -13.49
N ILE A 32 -8.30 -11.87 -13.73
CA ILE A 32 -9.02 -12.64 -12.71
C ILE A 32 -8.07 -13.04 -11.58
N GLU A 33 -6.86 -13.51 -11.93
CA GLU A 33 -5.81 -13.82 -10.94
C GLU A 33 -5.39 -12.59 -10.12
N LEU A 34 -5.21 -11.44 -10.79
CA LEU A 34 -4.91 -10.18 -10.11
C LEU A 34 -6.06 -9.73 -9.19
N GLN A 35 -7.31 -9.97 -9.58
CA GLN A 35 -8.48 -9.65 -8.77
C GLN A 35 -8.53 -10.53 -7.52
N GLN A 36 -8.25 -11.82 -7.66
CA GLN A 36 -8.13 -12.75 -6.52
C GLN A 36 -6.99 -12.34 -5.59
N LEU A 37 -5.82 -11.98 -6.15
CA LEU A 37 -4.69 -11.49 -5.37
C LEU A 37 -5.05 -10.21 -4.60
N ALA A 38 -5.64 -9.22 -5.28
CA ALA A 38 -6.03 -7.95 -4.66
C ALA A 38 -7.11 -8.12 -3.57
N SER A 39 -7.97 -9.12 -3.73
CA SER A 39 -9.04 -9.46 -2.77
C SER A 39 -8.59 -10.46 -1.69
N SER A 40 -7.32 -10.85 -1.65
CA SER A 40 -6.77 -11.73 -0.60
C SER A 40 -6.76 -11.08 0.80
N GLY A 41 -6.98 -9.76 0.88
CA GLY A 41 -7.00 -9.01 2.12
C GLY A 41 -5.61 -8.77 2.72
N ILE A 42 -4.54 -8.85 1.94
CA ILE A 42 -3.19 -8.44 2.35
C ILE A 42 -2.90 -6.96 2.07
N PHE A 43 -3.83 -6.26 1.41
CA PHE A 43 -3.66 -4.89 0.97
C PHE A 43 -4.41 -3.90 1.87
N TYR A 44 -3.79 -2.74 2.10
CA TYR A 44 -4.30 -1.69 2.96
C TYR A 44 -4.10 -0.32 2.31
N PHE A 45 -5.03 0.58 2.57
CA PHE A 45 -4.91 2.00 2.23
C PHE A 45 -5.40 2.85 3.41
N ALA A 46 -4.93 4.10 3.46
CA ALA A 46 -5.44 5.08 4.40
C ALA A 46 -6.21 6.15 3.63
N SER A 47 -7.29 6.62 4.24
CA SER A 47 -8.08 7.74 3.74
C SER A 47 -8.37 8.68 4.91
N SER A 48 -8.21 9.98 4.67
CA SER A 48 -8.59 11.02 5.63
C SER A 48 -9.98 11.52 5.28
N SER A 49 -10.80 11.82 6.29
CA SER A 49 -12.09 12.50 6.11
C SER A 49 -11.93 13.88 5.46
N ASN A 50 -10.78 14.52 5.71
CA ASN A 50 -10.43 15.77 5.06
C ASN A 50 -9.90 15.40 3.68
N MET A 51 -10.77 15.48 2.67
CA MET A 51 -10.52 15.12 1.25
C MET A 51 -9.15 15.57 0.70
N ASN A 52 -8.53 16.61 1.28
CA ASN A 52 -7.28 17.18 0.81
C ASN A 52 -6.01 16.51 1.37
N GLN A 53 -6.11 15.59 2.34
CA GLN A 53 -4.92 14.96 2.93
C GLN A 53 -4.96 13.44 2.81
N LEU A 54 -4.48 12.92 1.70
CA LEU A 54 -4.22 11.49 1.56
C LEU A 54 -3.06 11.10 2.46
N PHE A 55 -3.30 10.20 3.40
CA PHE A 55 -2.24 9.70 4.28
C PHE A 55 -1.43 8.61 3.58
N ASP A 56 -0.14 8.87 3.42
CA ASP A 56 0.77 7.95 2.78
C ASP A 56 1.27 6.88 3.75
N LEU A 57 0.73 5.66 3.62
CA LEU A 57 1.17 4.46 4.35
C LEU A 57 2.49 3.88 3.85
N THR A 58 3.00 4.31 2.68
CA THR A 58 4.27 3.82 2.13
C THR A 58 5.47 4.32 2.92
N LEU A 59 5.34 5.49 3.55
CA LEU A 59 6.39 6.13 4.32
C LEU A 59 6.43 5.59 5.76
N SER A 60 7.63 5.24 6.20
CA SER A 60 7.90 5.05 7.62
C SER A 60 7.81 6.36 8.39
N SER A 61 7.55 6.27 9.69
CA SER A 61 7.51 7.45 10.56
C SER A 61 8.83 8.23 10.56
N GLN A 62 9.96 7.52 10.41
CA GLN A 62 11.30 8.15 10.30
C GLN A 62 11.46 8.93 8.99
N LYS A 63 11.08 8.34 7.85
CA LYS A 63 11.13 9.01 6.54
C LYS A 63 10.19 10.21 6.47
N ARG A 64 8.99 10.08 7.05
CA ARG A 64 8.04 11.19 7.18
C ARG A 64 8.62 12.34 8.00
N ALA A 65 9.34 12.05 9.08
CA ALA A 65 10.01 13.07 9.90
C ALA A 65 11.19 13.75 9.17
N CYS A 66 11.87 13.04 8.25
CA CYS A 66 12.91 13.59 7.40
C CYS A 66 12.38 14.46 6.24
N GLY A 67 11.05 14.54 6.06
CA GLY A 67 10.44 15.27 4.95
C GLY A 67 10.54 14.53 3.61
N GLU A 68 10.78 13.21 3.62
CA GLU A 68 10.65 12.41 2.40
C GLU A 68 9.18 12.27 2.01
N PHE A 69 8.88 12.37 0.71
CA PHE A 69 7.54 12.21 0.16
C PHE A 69 7.50 11.04 -0.83
N GLY A 70 6.61 10.07 -0.56
CA GLY A 70 6.31 8.95 -1.45
C GLY A 70 7.44 7.94 -1.61
N ASP A 71 7.44 6.88 -0.79
CA ASP A 71 8.36 5.75 -1.00
C ASP A 71 7.84 4.83 -2.11
N THR A 72 8.53 4.81 -3.24
CA THR A 72 8.20 3.93 -4.35
C THR A 72 8.38 2.45 -4.00
N SER A 73 9.19 2.13 -2.99
CA SER A 73 9.53 0.76 -2.59
C SER A 73 8.38 -0.01 -1.96
N TYR A 74 7.35 0.68 -1.47
CA TYR A 74 6.17 0.08 -0.83
C TYR A 74 4.86 0.43 -1.51
N PHE A 75 4.93 1.04 -2.70
CA PHE A 75 3.77 1.54 -3.41
C PHE A 75 3.27 0.50 -4.42
N TRP A 76 2.32 -0.35 -4.01
CA TRP A 76 1.93 -1.55 -4.78
C TRP A 76 1.10 -1.27 -6.02
N ASN A 77 0.16 -0.32 -5.93
CA ASN A 77 -0.68 0.08 -7.07
C ASN A 77 0.00 1.15 -7.96
N ARG A 78 1.32 1.30 -7.84
CA ARG A 78 2.12 2.24 -8.64
C ARG A 78 1.91 2.00 -10.14
N ASN A 79 1.95 0.78 -10.64
CA ASN A 79 1.85 0.60 -12.10
C ASN A 79 0.47 0.97 -12.69
N LEU A 80 -0.58 1.04 -11.87
CA LEU A 80 -1.93 1.44 -12.31
C LEU A 80 -2.07 2.95 -12.52
N HIS A 81 -1.22 3.78 -11.89
CA HIS A 81 -1.27 5.24 -12.07
C HIS A 81 -0.50 5.70 -13.32
N LEU A 82 0.49 4.94 -13.78
CA LEU A 82 1.37 5.33 -14.89
C LEU A 82 0.61 5.71 -16.17
N PRO A 83 -0.45 4.98 -16.61
CA PRO A 83 -1.22 5.39 -17.77
C PRO A 83 -1.86 6.77 -17.60
N LEU A 84 -2.48 7.05 -16.45
CA LEU A 84 -3.16 8.32 -16.17
C LEU A 84 -2.18 9.49 -16.16
N GLN A 85 -1.02 9.29 -15.52
CA GLN A 85 0.04 10.30 -15.48
C GLN A 85 0.59 10.61 -16.87
N ARG A 86 0.72 9.61 -17.75
CA ARG A 86 1.13 9.82 -19.15
C ARG A 86 0.14 10.65 -19.95
N TYR A 87 -1.14 10.62 -19.59
CA TYR A 87 -2.18 11.46 -20.20
C TYR A 87 -2.32 12.84 -19.51
N GLY A 88 -1.42 13.18 -18.59
CA GLY A 88 -1.45 14.48 -17.89
C GLY A 88 -2.57 14.60 -16.84
N ILE A 89 -3.19 13.50 -16.43
CA ILE A 89 -4.14 13.50 -15.32
C ILE A 89 -3.34 13.44 -14.02
N GLU A 90 -3.38 14.50 -13.21
CA GLU A 90 -2.85 14.49 -11.86
C GLU A 90 -3.87 13.85 -10.92
N PRO A 91 -3.63 12.65 -10.36
CA PRO A 91 -4.64 11.97 -9.59
C PRO A 91 -4.53 12.31 -8.09
N SER A 92 -3.87 13.43 -7.72
CA SER A 92 -3.49 13.75 -6.34
C SER A 92 -4.66 13.84 -5.35
N GLU A 93 -5.85 14.21 -5.81
CA GLU A 93 -7.04 14.33 -4.95
C GLU A 93 -7.66 12.99 -4.57
N TRP A 94 -7.61 11.99 -5.46
CA TRP A 94 -8.37 10.74 -5.31
C TRP A 94 -7.50 9.48 -5.31
N PHE A 95 -6.19 9.62 -5.51
CA PHE A 95 -5.29 8.50 -5.66
C PHE A 95 -4.82 7.91 -4.34
N LEU A 96 -5.38 6.76 -3.97
CA LEU A 96 -4.97 6.04 -2.77
C LEU A 96 -3.68 5.25 -3.02
N ARG A 97 -2.67 5.47 -2.18
CA ARG A 97 -1.47 4.61 -2.15
C ARG A 97 -1.78 3.35 -1.34
N VAL A 98 -1.58 2.19 -1.96
CA VAL A 98 -1.84 0.88 -1.37
C VAL A 98 -0.53 0.24 -0.96
N ILE A 99 -0.49 -0.29 0.27
CA ILE A 99 0.60 -1.13 0.78
C ILE A 99 0.14 -2.58 0.89
N CYS A 100 1.09 -3.51 0.74
CA CYS A 100 0.89 -4.93 1.03
C CYS A 100 1.57 -5.29 2.36
N GLY A 101 0.92 -6.09 3.18
CA GLY A 101 1.49 -6.60 4.42
C GLY A 101 0.42 -6.72 5.52
N SER A 102 0.68 -6.10 6.68
CA SER A 102 -0.24 -6.17 7.81
C SER A 102 -0.21 -4.87 8.62
N ILE A 103 -1.37 -4.45 9.11
CA ILE A 103 -1.51 -3.32 10.02
C ILE A 103 -2.36 -3.77 11.19
N GLN A 104 -1.82 -3.64 12.40
CA GLN A 104 -2.55 -3.95 13.62
C GLN A 104 -2.51 -2.76 14.56
N ILE A 105 -3.69 -2.22 14.88
CA ILE A 105 -3.85 -1.11 15.82
C ILE A 105 -4.55 -1.65 17.07
N ARG A 106 -3.99 -1.38 18.24
CA ARG A 106 -4.55 -1.78 19.54
C ARG A 106 -4.46 -0.63 20.52
N THR A 107 -5.51 -0.47 21.32
CA THR A 107 -5.50 0.44 22.46
C THR A 107 -4.96 -0.32 23.67
N VAL A 108 -3.93 0.21 24.30
CA VAL A 108 -3.27 -0.34 25.49
C VAL A 108 -3.45 0.60 26.67
N TYR A 109 -3.56 0.03 27.86
CA TYR A 109 -3.75 0.76 29.12
C TYR A 109 -2.47 0.65 29.95
N ILE A 110 -1.81 1.78 30.22
CA ILE A 110 -0.58 1.89 31.00
C ILE A 110 -0.92 2.64 32.29
N GLY A 111 -1.28 1.90 33.34
CA GLY A 111 -1.79 2.50 34.58
C GLY A 111 -3.04 3.35 34.29
N CYS A 112 -2.99 4.64 34.61
CA CYS A 112 -4.07 5.59 34.33
C CYS A 112 -4.04 6.17 32.89
N LYS A 113 -3.05 5.79 32.07
CA LYS A 113 -2.89 6.33 30.70
C LYS A 113 -3.43 5.35 29.67
N ILE A 114 -4.02 5.89 28.62
CA ILE A 114 -4.47 5.13 27.45
C ILE A 114 -3.55 5.50 26.28
N ALA A 115 -2.97 4.50 25.62
CA ALA A 115 -2.16 4.70 24.42
C ALA A 115 -2.71 3.86 23.28
N LYS A 116 -2.55 4.32 22.04
CA LYS A 116 -2.77 3.52 20.84
C LYS A 116 -1.41 3.09 20.32
N VAL A 117 -1.24 1.80 20.09
CA VAL A 117 -0.05 1.22 19.49
C VAL A 117 -0.44 0.65 18.14
N ALA A 118 0.31 1.01 17.12
CA ALA A 118 0.17 0.45 15.78
C ALA A 118 1.45 -0.29 15.40
N VAL A 119 1.28 -1.52 14.91
CA VAL A 119 2.35 -2.29 14.27
C VAL A 119 2.03 -2.36 12.79
N ILE A 120 2.92 -1.82 11.96
CA ILE A 120 2.76 -1.74 10.52
C ILE A 120 3.89 -2.54 9.89
N SER A 121 3.55 -3.54 9.08
CA SER A 121 4.51 -4.31 8.30
C SER A 121 4.23 -4.12 6.82
N ARG A 122 5.23 -3.64 6.08
CA ARG A 122 5.16 -3.32 4.64
C ARG A 122 6.06 -4.24 3.85
N LEU A 123 5.50 -4.97 2.89
CA LEU A 123 6.26 -5.75 1.92
C LEU A 123 6.72 -4.84 0.78
N SER A 124 8.02 -4.86 0.47
CA SER A 124 8.56 -4.08 -0.65
C SER A 124 8.11 -4.65 -2.00
N CYS A 125 7.76 -3.78 -2.94
CA CYS A 125 7.46 -4.13 -4.31
C CYS A 125 8.70 -4.21 -5.22
N ASN A 126 9.89 -3.81 -4.75
CA ASN A 126 11.10 -3.76 -5.59
C ASN A 126 11.56 -5.15 -6.05
N ARG A 127 11.41 -6.16 -5.18
CA ARG A 127 11.91 -7.51 -5.45
C ARG A 127 11.01 -8.57 -4.82
N VAL A 128 9.76 -8.62 -5.24
CA VAL A 128 8.78 -9.62 -4.78
C VAL A 128 8.70 -10.82 -5.72
N GLY A 129 8.57 -12.01 -5.15
CA GLY A 129 8.28 -13.22 -5.92
C GLY A 129 8.39 -14.49 -5.08
N THR A 130 8.13 -15.62 -5.72
CA THR A 130 8.24 -16.91 -5.05
C THR A 130 9.69 -17.18 -4.63
N ARG A 131 9.87 -17.99 -3.58
CA ARG A 131 11.21 -18.43 -3.13
C ARG A 131 12.02 -19.03 -4.28
N PHE A 132 11.37 -19.69 -5.26
CA PHE A 132 12.05 -20.28 -6.41
C PHE A 132 12.57 -19.22 -7.39
N ASN A 133 11.83 -18.15 -7.61
CA ASN A 133 12.13 -17.13 -8.63
C ASN A 133 13.00 -15.99 -8.10
N VAL A 134 12.89 -15.65 -6.81
CA VAL A 134 13.48 -14.43 -6.25
C VAL A 134 14.21 -14.74 -4.95
N ARG A 135 15.54 -14.56 -4.94
CA ARG A 135 16.42 -14.76 -3.78
C ARG A 135 17.54 -13.72 -3.77
N GLY A 136 18.17 -13.59 -2.60
CA GLY A 136 19.33 -12.73 -2.40
C GLY A 136 19.04 -11.26 -2.62
N ILE A 137 20.09 -10.52 -2.93
CA ILE A 137 20.08 -9.08 -3.23
C ILE A 137 20.23 -8.86 -4.75
N ASN A 138 19.67 -7.80 -5.33
CA ASN A 138 19.99 -7.38 -6.69
C ASN A 138 21.14 -6.36 -6.71
N ASP A 139 21.58 -5.94 -7.90
CA ASP A 139 22.69 -4.98 -8.07
C ASP A 139 22.35 -3.58 -7.49
N ASP A 140 21.06 -3.26 -7.33
CA ASP A 140 20.60 -2.01 -6.70
C ASP A 140 20.50 -2.10 -5.16
N GLY A 141 20.83 -3.25 -4.56
CA GLY A 141 20.80 -3.44 -3.11
C GLY A 141 19.44 -3.85 -2.52
N HIS A 142 18.44 -4.14 -3.35
CA HIS A 142 17.13 -4.62 -2.91
C HIS A 142 17.13 -6.11 -2.59
N VAL A 143 16.77 -6.44 -1.35
CA VAL A 143 16.65 -7.81 -0.86
C VAL A 143 15.33 -8.44 -1.31
N ALA A 144 15.38 -9.71 -1.70
CA ALA A 144 14.20 -10.50 -2.06
C ALA A 144 13.16 -10.53 -0.93
N ASN A 145 11.90 -10.24 -1.27
CA ASN A 145 10.74 -10.26 -0.35
C ASN A 145 10.97 -9.48 0.95
N PHE A 146 11.68 -8.34 0.87
CA PHE A 146 11.97 -7.50 2.03
C PHE A 146 10.69 -6.97 2.68
N ILE A 147 10.59 -7.12 4.01
CA ILE A 147 9.51 -6.57 4.82
C ILE A 147 10.12 -5.61 5.83
N GLU A 148 9.57 -4.41 5.89
CA GLU A 148 9.86 -3.43 6.93
C GLU A 148 8.72 -3.40 7.94
N THR A 149 9.05 -3.56 9.22
CA THR A 149 8.09 -3.46 10.32
C THR A 149 8.42 -2.24 11.18
N GLU A 150 7.43 -1.40 11.42
CA GLU A 150 7.52 -0.28 12.35
C GLU A 150 6.46 -0.37 13.45
N GLN A 151 6.82 0.19 14.61
CA GLN A 151 5.93 0.49 15.72
C GLN A 151 5.67 1.99 15.72
N VAL A 152 4.39 2.36 15.81
CA VAL A 152 3.92 3.74 15.95
C VAL A 152 3.07 3.88 17.20
#